data_AF-A0A399Y7V0-F1
#
_entry.id   AF-A0A399Y7V0-F1
#
_cell.length_a   1.000
_cell.length_b   1.000
_cell.length_c   1.000
_cell.angle_alpha   90.00
_cell.angle_beta   90.00
_cell.angle_gamma   90.00
#
_symmetry.space_group_name_H-M   'P 1'
#
loop_
_entity.id
_entity.type
_entity.pdbx_description
1 polymer ?
#
loop_
_entity_poly.entity_id
_entity_poly.type
_entity_poly.pdbx_seq_one_letter_code
_entity_poly.pdbx_strand_id
1 'polypeptide(L)' 'PDAALEPLLRGWRELGLDPRGLAGVAVTPACGLAGATPEQARALTAATVTTAARLAEVAG' A
#
# COMPACT_ATOMS: atom_id res chain seq x y z
N PRO A 1 -7.25 5.41 -3.60
CA PRO A 1 -6.09 4.50 -3.81
C PRO A 1 -4.83 5.27 -4.22
N ASP A 2 -4.88 5.99 -5.34
CA ASP A 2 -3.69 6.65 -5.90
C ASP A 2 -3.15 7.78 -4.98
N ALA A 3 -4.05 8.51 -4.30
CA ALA A 3 -3.65 9.50 -3.30
C ALA A 3 -2.85 8.92 -2.12
N ALA A 4 -2.99 7.63 -1.81
CA ALA A 4 -2.24 6.98 -0.73
C ALA A 4 -0.85 6.49 -1.19
N LEU A 5 -0.65 6.28 -2.49
CA LEU A 5 0.63 5.82 -3.05
C LEU A 5 1.58 6.98 -3.35
N GLU A 6 1.06 8.16 -3.71
CA GLU A 6 1.90 9.30 -4.10
C GLU A 6 2.98 9.67 -3.06
N PRO A 7 2.69 9.74 -1.74
CA PRO A 7 3.73 10.02 -0.75
C PRO A 7 4.81 8.94 -0.66
N LEU A 8 4.41 7.66 -0.79
CA LEU A 8 5.34 6.52 -0.81
C LEU A 8 6.29 6.62 -2.02
N LEU A 9 5.72 6.77 -3.22
CA LEU A 9 6.49 6.81 -4.46
C LEU A 9 7.42 8.03 -4.50
N ARG A 10 6.98 9.16 -3.96
CA ARG A 10 7.81 10.35 -3.78
C ARG A 10 9.00 10.06 -2.88
N GLY A 11 8.77 9.57 -1.66
CA GLY A 11 9.84 9.26 -0.72
C GLY A 11 10.82 8.23 -1.28
N TRP A 12 10.32 7.19 -1.98
CA TRP A 12 11.15 6.18 -2.63
C TRP A 12 12.13 6.79 -3.64
N ARG A 13 11.63 7.69 -4.51
CA ARG A 13 12.43 8.40 -5.50
C ARG A 13 13.43 9.37 -4.86
N GLU A 14 13.00 10.11 -3.83
CA GLU A 14 13.86 11.07 -3.12
C GLU A 14 15.02 10.39 -2.38
N LEU A 15 14.82 9.15 -1.93
CA LEU A 15 15.87 8.30 -1.36
C LEU A 15 16.80 7.66 -2.41
N GLY A 16 16.51 7.83 -3.71
CA GLY A 16 17.30 7.24 -4.80
C GLY A 16 17.17 5.72 -4.93
N LEU A 17 16.09 5.13 -4.39
CA LEU A 17 15.84 3.69 -4.46
C LEU A 17 15.33 3.28 -5.85
N ASP A 18 15.78 2.12 -6.35
CA ASP A 18 15.31 1.57 -7.63
C ASP A 18 13.81 1.22 -7.53
N PRO A 19 12.96 1.71 -8.45
CA PRO A 19 11.53 1.34 -8.51
C PRO A 19 11.28 -0.17 -8.57
N ARG A 20 12.18 -0.96 -9.15
CA ARG A 20 12.07 -2.43 -9.18
C ARG A 20 12.06 -3.05 -7.78
N GLY A 21 12.65 -2.37 -6.79
CA GLY A 21 12.61 -2.78 -5.40
C GLY A 21 11.21 -2.75 -4.78
N LEU A 22 10.26 -2.01 -5.36
CA LEU A 22 8.88 -1.95 -4.90
C LEU A 22 8.17 -3.31 -5.02
N ALA A 23 8.62 -4.18 -5.93
CA ALA A 23 8.09 -5.55 -6.06
C ALA A 23 8.34 -6.42 -4.80
N GLY A 24 9.28 -6.03 -3.94
CA GLY A 24 9.59 -6.71 -2.68
C GLY A 24 8.83 -6.17 -1.46
N VAL A 25 7.93 -5.19 -1.64
CA VAL A 25 7.25 -4.49 -0.53
C VAL A 25 5.80 -4.94 -0.40
N ALA A 26 5.33 -5.10 0.82
CA ALA A 26 3.92 -5.41 1.11
C ALA A 26 3.15 -4.15 1.54
N VAL A 27 1.89 -4.05 1.13
CA VAL A 27 0.95 -3.07 1.68
C VAL A 27 0.18 -3.71 2.82
N THR A 28 0.18 -3.08 3.99
CA THR A 28 -0.56 -3.55 5.17
C THR A 28 -1.44 -2.44 5.73
N PRO A 29 -2.47 -2.78 6.52
CA PRO A 29 -3.04 -1.82 7.45
C PRO A 29 -1.97 -1.27 8.40
N ALA A 30 -2.17 -0.06 8.93
CA ALA A 30 -1.22 0.57 9.84
C ALA A 30 -1.06 -0.18 11.18
N CYS A 31 -2.11 -0.89 11.61
CA CYS A 31 -2.12 -1.72 12.81
C CYS A 31 -3.07 -2.92 12.63
N GLY A 32 -3.14 -3.79 13.64
CA GLY A 32 -4.06 -4.93 13.62
C GLY A 32 -5.55 -4.51 13.64
N LEU A 33 -6.41 -5.37 13.12
CA LEU A 33 -7.85 -5.12 12.99
C LEU A 33 -8.66 -5.47 14.26
N ALA A 34 -8.00 -5.78 15.38
CA ALA A 34 -8.66 -6.29 16.60
C ALA A 34 -9.71 -5.33 17.19
N GLY A 35 -9.58 -4.02 16.96
CA GLY A 35 -10.54 -3.00 17.40
C GLY A 35 -11.60 -2.62 16.36
N ALA A 36 -11.59 -3.23 15.17
CA ALA A 36 -12.51 -2.89 14.09
C ALA A 36 -13.78 -3.74 14.16
N THR A 37 -14.92 -3.19 13.76
CA THR A 37 -16.10 -4.01 13.46
C THR A 37 -15.84 -4.90 12.24
N PRO A 38 -16.60 -6.00 12.04
CA PRO A 38 -16.45 -6.84 10.85
C PRO A 38 -16.58 -6.06 9.53
N GLU A 39 -17.46 -5.07 9.46
CA GLU A 39 -17.65 -4.21 8.29
C GLU A 39 -16.42 -3.34 8.04
N GLN A 40 -15.86 -2.74 9.10
CA GLN A 40 -14.64 -1.95 9.01
C GLN A 40 -13.44 -2.81 8.60
N ALA A 41 -13.30 -4.01 9.18
CA ALA A 41 -12.23 -4.94 8.83
C ALA A 41 -12.27 -5.34 7.35
N ARG A 42 -13.48 -5.60 6.80
CA ARG A 42 -13.65 -5.88 5.37
C ARG A 42 -13.29 -4.68 4.50
N ALA A 43 -13.74 -3.48 4.86
CA ALA A 43 -13.45 -2.27 4.11
C ALA A 43 -11.94 -1.94 4.10
N LEU A 44 -11.27 -2.05 5.25
CA LEU A 44 -9.83 -1.84 5.39
C LEU A 44 -9.05 -2.86 4.56
N THR A 45 -9.43 -4.14 4.64
CA THR A 45 -8.78 -5.21 3.87
C THR A 45 -8.93 -4.98 2.37
N ALA A 46 -10.13 -4.60 1.89
CA ALA A 46 -10.36 -4.27 0.50
C ALA A 46 -9.51 -3.08 0.03
N ALA A 47 -9.37 -2.04 0.86
CA ALA A 47 -8.50 -0.90 0.58
C ALA A 47 -7.03 -1.30 0.50
N THR A 48 -6.56 -2.15 1.41
CA THR A 48 -5.19 -2.71 1.40
C THR A 48 -4.92 -3.48 0.11
N VAL A 49 -5.81 -4.41 -0.28
CA VAL A 49 -5.65 -5.22 -1.50
C VAL A 49 -5.66 -4.34 -2.75
N THR A 50 -6.58 -3.37 -2.82
CA THR A 50 -6.65 -2.43 -3.95
C THR A 50 -5.35 -1.62 -4.07
N THR A 51 -4.80 -1.16 -2.94
CA THR A 51 -3.56 -0.39 -2.93
C THR A 51 -2.35 -1.25 -3.31
N ALA A 52 -2.31 -2.51 -2.86
CA ALA A 52 -1.26 -3.47 -3.24
C ALA A 52 -1.26 -3.74 -4.76
N ALA A 53 -2.44 -3.93 -5.35
CA ALA A 53 -2.56 -4.13 -6.80
C ALA A 53 -2.01 -2.93 -7.59
N ARG A 54 -2.35 -1.70 -7.16
CA ARG A 54 -1.84 -0.47 -7.78
C ARG A 54 -0.34 -0.30 -7.61
N LEU A 55 0.21 -0.69 -6.46
CA LEU A 55 1.66 -0.68 -6.25
C LEU A 55 2.36 -1.66 -7.20
N ALA A 56 1.79 -2.85 -7.43
CA ALA A 56 2.34 -3.84 -8.35
C ALA A 56 2.35 -3.34 -9.81
N GLU A 57 1.31 -2.61 -10.25
CA GLU A 57 1.28 -1.97 -11.57
C GLU A 57 2.40 -0.95 -11.78
N VAL A 58 2.83 -0.26 -10.71
CA VAL A 58 3.92 0.74 -10.76
C VAL A 58 5.30 0.08 -10.69
N ALA A 59 5.40 -1.09 -10.06
CA ALA A 59 6.65 -1.81 -9.87
C ALA A 59 7.08 -2.64 -11.09
N GLY A 60 6.15 -2.98 -11.98
CA GLY A 60 6.38 -3.68 -13.26
C GLY A 60 6.78 -2.74 -14.38
#